data_AF-A0A9E1R7I1-F1
#
_entry.id   AF-A0A9E1R7I1-F1
#
_cell.length_a   1.000
_cell.length_b   1.000
_cell.length_c   1.000
_cell.angle_alpha   90.00
_cell.angle_beta   90.00
_cell.angle_gamma   90.00
#
_symmetry.space_group_name_H-M   'P 1'
#
loop_
_entity.id
_entity.type
_entity.pdbx_description
1 polymer ?
#
loop_
_entity_poly.entity_id
_entity_poly.type
_entity_poly.pdbx_seq_one_letter_code
_entity_poly.pdbx_strand_id
1 'polypeptide(L)'
;MNQLNFTQLISLMLAESRGAWKRMFFFILCIAVGVGAVMTVKSFSNMVQETIQGQSKGLLAADIVIKGSWEQGENDITYQKKILPIGTQFLFLKELHGMAQFKNPDSPEKSGSLITEL
;
A
#
# COMPACT_ATOMS: atom_id res chain seq x y z
N MET A 1 39.51 -3.10 39.17
CA MET A 1 38.04 -3.19 39.00
C MET A 1 37.80 -3.73 37.59
N ASN A 2 37.58 -5.03 37.47
CA ASN A 2 37.57 -5.75 36.19
C ASN A 2 36.41 -5.31 35.30
N GLN A 3 36.73 -4.92 34.07
CA GLN A 3 35.79 -4.70 32.98
C GLN A 3 35.10 -6.03 32.67
N LEU A 4 33.89 -6.24 33.19
CA LEU A 4 33.05 -7.37 32.81
C LEU A 4 32.78 -7.27 31.31
N ASN A 5 33.34 -8.20 30.55
CA ASN A 5 33.26 -8.22 29.10
C ASN A 5 31.78 -8.41 28.69
N PHE A 6 31.26 -7.62 27.75
CA PHE A 6 29.87 -7.71 27.28
C PHE A 6 29.46 -9.14 26.89
N THR A 7 30.41 -9.90 26.35
CA THR A 7 30.25 -11.30 25.98
C THR A 7 29.94 -12.21 27.18
N GLN A 8 30.49 -11.91 28.36
CA GLN A 8 30.21 -12.66 29.60
C GLN A 8 28.85 -12.29 30.21
N LEU A 9 28.44 -11.03 30.09
CA LEU A 9 27.09 -10.60 30.46
C LEU A 9 26.03 -11.28 29.58
N ILE A 10 26.26 -11.33 28.27
CA ILE A 10 25.36 -12.03 27.33
C ILE A 10 25.32 -13.53 27.64
N SER A 11 26.46 -14.18 27.90
CA SER A 11 26.45 -15.62 28.19
C SER A 11 25.76 -15.96 29.52
N LEU A 12 25.92 -15.13 30.55
CA LEU A 12 25.18 -15.24 31.83
C LEU A 12 23.67 -15.07 31.62
N MET A 13 23.27 -14.03 30.87
CA MET A 13 21.86 -13.76 30.59
C MET A 13 21.23 -14.90 29.76
N LEU A 14 21.96 -15.45 28.80
CA LEU A 14 21.51 -16.54 27.93
C LEU A 14 21.44 -17.88 28.69
N ALA A 15 22.30 -18.09 29.69
CA ALA A 15 22.27 -19.26 30.57
C ALA A 15 21.08 -19.20 31.55
N GLU A 16 20.82 -18.05 32.19
CA GLU A 16 19.64 -17.85 33.04
C GLU A 16 18.34 -18.00 32.23
N SER A 17 18.29 -17.37 31.05
CA SER A 17 17.13 -17.43 30.17
C SER A 17 16.82 -18.85 29.67
N ARG A 18 17.83 -19.74 29.64
CA ARG A 18 17.68 -21.15 29.24
C ARG A 18 16.89 -21.96 30.27
N GLY A 19 16.79 -21.51 31.52
CA GLY A 19 15.96 -22.12 32.56
C GLY A 19 14.45 -22.01 32.32
N ALA A 20 14.00 -21.01 31.54
CA ALA A 20 12.59 -20.75 31.22
C ALA A 20 12.27 -20.88 29.71
N TRP A 21 13.12 -21.61 28.98
CA TRP A 21 13.15 -21.62 27.50
C TRP A 21 11.80 -22.00 26.85
N LYS A 22 11.05 -22.95 27.43
CA LYS A 22 9.75 -23.39 26.88
C LYS A 22 8.77 -22.22 26.70
N ARG A 23 8.62 -21.34 27.69
CA ARG A 23 7.65 -20.24 27.65
C ARG A 23 8.12 -19.09 26.76
N MET A 24 9.44 -18.83 26.74
CA MET A 24 10.05 -17.80 25.89
C MET A 24 9.92 -18.15 24.39
N PHE A 25 10.13 -19.41 24.01
CA PHE A 25 10.02 -19.84 22.62
C PHE A 25 8.59 -19.67 22.08
N PHE A 26 7.56 -20.02 22.87
CA PHE A 26 6.16 -19.80 22.51
C PHE A 26 5.85 -18.32 22.28
N PHE A 27 6.40 -17.43 23.11
CA PHE A 27 6.20 -16.00 22.97
C PHE A 27 6.85 -15.44 21.70
N ILE A 28 8.11 -15.81 21.42
CA ILE A 28 8.80 -15.43 20.19
C ILE A 28 8.04 -15.94 18.96
N LEU A 29 7.56 -17.18 19.00
CA LEU A 29 6.84 -17.78 17.88
C LEU A 29 5.51 -17.05 17.62
N CYS A 30 4.78 -16.67 18.68
CA CYS A 30 3.55 -15.90 18.54
C CYS A 30 3.79 -14.53 17.90
N ILE A 31 4.82 -13.80 18.33
CA ILE A 31 5.19 -12.51 17.73
C ILE A 31 5.62 -12.70 16.27
N ALA A 32 6.45 -13.69 15.99
CA ALA A 32 6.92 -13.97 14.64
C ALA A 32 5.76 -14.28 13.69
N VAL A 33 4.81 -15.12 14.12
CA VAL A 33 3.62 -15.46 13.33
C VAL A 33 2.70 -14.24 13.16
N GLY A 34 2.48 -13.46 14.22
CA GLY A 34 1.62 -12.27 14.16
C GLY A 34 2.17 -11.19 13.22
N VAL A 35 3.43 -10.80 13.41
CA VAL A 35 4.09 -9.79 12.57
C VAL A 35 4.27 -10.32 11.14
N GLY A 36 4.60 -11.60 10.99
CA GLY A 36 4.69 -12.27 9.69
C GLY A 36 3.37 -12.19 8.91
N ALA A 37 2.26 -12.52 9.55
CA ALA A 37 0.94 -12.45 8.93
C ALA A 37 0.59 -11.04 8.44
N VAL A 38 0.78 -10.03 9.29
CA VAL A 38 0.46 -8.63 8.93
C VAL A 38 1.34 -8.14 7.78
N MET A 39 2.64 -8.43 7.82
CA MET A 39 3.57 -8.02 6.75
C MET A 39 3.28 -8.75 5.44
N THR A 40 2.94 -10.04 5.49
CA THR A 40 2.56 -10.82 4.31
C THR A 40 1.31 -10.25 3.65
N VAL A 41 0.27 -9.92 4.42
CA VAL A 41 -0.95 -9.30 3.87
C VAL A 41 -0.63 -7.97 3.19
N LYS A 42 0.18 -7.12 3.84
CA LYS A 42 0.59 -5.83 3.26
C LYS A 42 1.38 -6.00 1.97
N SER A 43 2.34 -6.92 1.95
CA SER A 43 3.15 -7.22 0.77
C SER A 43 2.31 -7.79 -0.38
N PHE A 44 1.39 -8.71 -0.05
CA PHE A 44 0.46 -9.28 -1.00
C PHE A 44 -0.44 -8.22 -1.64
N SER A 45 -1.02 -7.32 -0.83
CA SER A 45 -1.84 -6.22 -1.34
C SER A 45 -1.09 -5.35 -2.35
N ASN A 46 0.15 -4.97 -2.03
CA ASN A 46 0.99 -4.17 -2.92
C ASN A 46 1.29 -4.91 -4.23
N MET A 47 1.67 -6.18 -4.14
CA MET A 47 2.00 -6.99 -5.32
C MET A 47 0.78 -7.21 -6.22
N VAL A 48 -0.40 -7.44 -5.62
CA VAL A 48 -1.66 -7.59 -6.34
C VAL A 48 -2.05 -6.28 -7.02
N GLN A 49 -1.93 -5.14 -6.35
CA GLN A 49 -2.23 -3.84 -6.93
C GLN A 49 -1.31 -3.54 -8.13
N GLU A 50 0.00 -3.77 -7.99
CA GLU A 50 0.96 -3.59 -9.09
C GLU A 50 0.66 -4.54 -10.27
N THR A 51 0.38 -5.81 -9.98
CA THR A 51 0.06 -6.81 -11.00
C THR A 51 -1.25 -6.49 -11.70
N ILE A 52 -2.32 -6.14 -10.97
CA ILE A 52 -3.60 -5.73 -11.57
C ILE A 52 -3.38 -4.48 -12.43
N GLN A 53 -2.62 -3.51 -11.96
CA GLN A 53 -2.38 -2.27 -12.68
C GLN A 53 -1.51 -2.45 -13.94
N GLY A 54 -0.61 -3.44 -13.94
CA GLY A 54 0.19 -3.85 -15.09
C GLY A 54 -0.58 -4.74 -16.08
N GLN A 55 -1.36 -5.69 -15.57
CA GLN A 55 -2.15 -6.64 -16.35
C GLN A 55 -3.45 -6.02 -16.88
N SER A 56 -4.00 -4.97 -16.24
CA SER A 56 -5.21 -4.28 -16.72
C SER A 56 -5.02 -3.67 -18.11
N LYS A 57 -3.79 -3.33 -18.50
CA LYS A 57 -3.47 -2.93 -19.89
C LYS A 57 -3.72 -4.08 -20.88
N GLY A 58 -3.34 -5.31 -20.52
CA GLY A 58 -3.57 -6.49 -21.35
C GLY A 58 -5.00 -7.04 -21.27
N LEU A 59 -5.63 -6.98 -20.08
CA LEU A 59 -6.96 -7.53 -19.82
C LEU A 59 -8.09 -6.66 -20.39
N LEU A 60 -7.88 -5.34 -20.49
CA LEU A 60 -8.82 -4.41 -21.13
C LEU A 60 -8.68 -4.41 -22.66
N ALA A 61 -7.70 -5.15 -23.22
CA ALA A 61 -7.34 -5.13 -24.64
C ALA A 61 -7.27 -3.70 -25.22
N ALA A 62 -6.89 -2.73 -24.38
CA ALA A 62 -6.92 -1.33 -24.74
C ALA A 62 -5.63 -0.98 -25.46
N ASP A 63 -5.74 -0.56 -26.73
CA ASP A 63 -4.60 -0.06 -27.50
C ASP A 63 -3.95 1.15 -26.81
N ILE A 64 -4.74 1.94 -26.08
CA ILE A 64 -4.30 3.16 -25.41
C ILE A 64 -4.93 3.23 -24.01
N VAL A 65 -4.09 3.45 -22.99
CA VAL A 65 -4.53 3.67 -21.60
C VAL A 65 -4.03 5.03 -21.14
N ILE A 66 -4.97 5.92 -20.83
CA ILE A 66 -4.70 7.26 -20.29
C ILE A 66 -4.93 7.20 -18.77
N LYS A 67 -3.88 7.43 -17.99
CA LYS A 67 -3.97 7.51 -16.52
C LYS A 67 -3.77 8.96 -16.09
N GLY A 68 -4.69 9.46 -15.29
CA GLY A 68 -4.58 10.77 -14.64
C GLY A 68 -4.78 10.61 -13.14
N SER A 69 -4.01 11.37 -12.35
CA SER A 69 -4.21 11.48 -10.90
C SER A 69 -5.37 12.42 -10.53
N TRP A 70 -6.08 12.97 -11.52
CA TRP A 70 -7.11 13.98 -11.37
C TRP A 70 -8.39 13.54 -12.10
N GLU A 71 -9.54 14.04 -11.65
CA GLU A 71 -10.81 13.79 -12.33
C GLU A 71 -10.81 14.44 -13.72
N GLN A 72 -11.08 13.64 -14.75
CA GLN A 72 -11.13 14.12 -16.12
C GLN A 72 -12.46 14.84 -16.35
N GLY A 73 -12.39 16.12 -16.67
CA GLY A 73 -13.57 16.96 -16.86
C GLY A 73 -14.26 16.69 -18.20
N GLU A 74 -15.50 17.16 -18.35
CA GLU A 74 -16.31 16.97 -19.56
C GLU A 74 -15.67 17.54 -20.84
N ASN A 75 -14.83 18.57 -20.67
CA ASN A 75 -14.07 19.17 -21.77
C ASN A 75 -12.99 18.20 -22.28
N ASP A 76 -12.29 17.50 -21.39
CA ASP A 76 -11.18 16.61 -21.75
C ASP A 76 -11.65 15.38 -22.51
N ILE A 77 -12.79 14.80 -22.13
CA ILE A 77 -13.41 13.68 -22.87
C ILE A 77 -13.89 14.13 -24.26
N THR A 78 -14.37 15.36 -24.38
CA THR A 78 -14.77 15.94 -25.68
C THR A 78 -13.57 16.12 -26.61
N TYR A 79 -12.43 16.61 -26.09
CA TYR A 79 -11.19 16.68 -26.85
C TYR A 79 -10.69 15.30 -27.29
N GLN A 80 -10.70 14.31 -26.39
CA GLN A 80 -10.26 12.95 -26.71
C GLN A 80 -11.12 12.32 -27.81
N LYS A 81 -12.45 12.49 -27.74
CA LYS A 81 -13.38 11.96 -28.75
C LYS A 81 -13.23 12.64 -30.12
N LYS A 82 -12.73 13.89 -30.15
CA LYS A 82 -12.47 14.63 -31.40
C LYS A 82 -11.18 14.19 -32.10
N ILE A 83 -10.18 13.77 -31.33
CA ILE A 83 -8.84 13.43 -31.85
C ILE A 83 -8.72 11.94 -32.17
N LEU A 84 -9.49 11.09 -31.49
CA LEU A 84 -9.43 9.63 -31.66
C LEU A 84 -10.32 9.15 -32.83
N PRO A 85 -9.89 8.11 -33.57
CA PRO A 85 -10.57 7.64 -34.77
C PRO A 85 -12.00 7.14 -34.51
N ILE A 86 -12.86 7.30 -35.52
CA ILE A 86 -14.27 6.85 -35.49
C ILE A 86 -14.30 5.32 -35.42
N GLY A 87 -14.49 4.80 -34.21
CA GLY A 87 -14.40 3.38 -33.87
C GLY A 87 -13.84 3.12 -32.47
N THR A 88 -13.24 4.13 -31.82
CA THR A 88 -12.72 4.00 -30.46
C THR A 88 -13.84 3.84 -29.42
N GLN A 89 -13.85 2.70 -28.74
CA GLN A 89 -14.69 2.46 -27.57
C GLN A 89 -13.94 2.91 -26.31
N PHE A 90 -14.53 3.83 -25.57
CA PHE A 90 -13.95 4.35 -24.33
C PHE A 90 -14.47 3.57 -23.13
N LEU A 91 -13.57 3.06 -22.31
CA LEU A 91 -13.86 2.43 -21.02
C LEU A 91 -13.17 3.24 -19.93
N PHE A 92 -13.94 3.70 -18.95
CA PHE A 92 -13.45 4.52 -17.84
C PHE A 92 -13.46 3.71 -16.55
N LEU A 93 -12.28 3.52 -15.95
CA LEU A 93 -12.16 3.01 -14.59
C LEU A 93 -11.76 4.16 -13.67
N LYS A 94 -12.64 4.51 -12.72
CA LYS A 94 -12.31 5.41 -11.61
C LYS A 94 -11.87 4.55 -10.43
N GLU A 95 -10.57 4.48 -10.19
CA GLU A 95 -10.03 3.85 -8.98
C GLU A 95 -10.29 4.81 -7.80
N LEU A 96 -11.31 4.50 -7.00
CA LEU A 96 -11.61 5.24 -5.79
C LEU A 96 -10.70 4.73 -4.68
N HIS A 97 -9.52 5.35 -4.51
CA HIS A 97 -8.80 5.22 -3.25
C HIS A 97 -9.70 5.76 -2.14
N GLY A 98 -9.90 4.98 -1.08
CA GLY A 98 -10.76 5.36 0.05
C GLY A 98 -10.24 6.61 0.76
N MET A 99 -10.59 7.78 0.24
CA MET A 99 -10.45 9.08 0.90
C MET A 99 -11.83 9.74 0.88
N ALA A 100 -12.43 9.90 2.06
CA ALA A 100 -13.65 10.68 2.19
C ALA A 100 -13.30 12.16 1.95
N GLN A 101 -13.57 12.65 0.74
CA GLN A 101 -13.44 14.07 0.44
C GLN A 101 -14.58 14.82 1.14
N PHE A 102 -14.28 15.46 2.28
CA PHE A 102 -15.23 16.37 2.92
C PHE A 102 -15.24 17.70 2.15
N LYS A 103 -16.37 18.00 1.49
CA LYS A 103 -16.58 19.27 0.80
C LYS A 103 -16.84 20.36 1.83
N ASN A 104 -15.82 21.16 2.15
CA ASN A 104 -15.95 22.34 2.99
C ASN A 104 -16.70 23.44 2.20
N PRO A 105 -17.89 23.88 2.65
CA PRO A 105 -18.71 24.84 1.91
C PRO A 105 -18.16 26.28 1.88
N ASP A 106 -17.12 26.60 2.68
CA ASP A 106 -16.63 27.98 2.86
C ASP A 106 -15.28 28.31 2.18
N SER A 107 -14.74 27.45 1.30
CA SER A 107 -13.50 27.74 0.58
C SER A 107 -13.65 27.58 -0.94
N PRO A 108 -13.51 28.66 -1.74
CA PRO A 108 -13.66 28.61 -3.19
C PRO A 108 -12.43 28.09 -3.95
N GLU A 109 -11.33 27.74 -3.28
CA GLU A 109 -10.16 27.15 -3.93
C GLU A 109 -9.61 25.94 -3.18
N LYS A 110 -9.68 24.79 -3.86
CA LYS A 110 -8.77 23.63 -3.76
C LYS A 110 -8.13 23.42 -2.38
N SER A 111 -8.95 23.17 -1.34
CA SER A 111 -8.41 22.65 -0.08
C SER A 111 -7.94 21.21 -0.30
N GLY A 112 -6.62 21.03 -0.23
CA GLY A 112 -5.96 19.75 -0.42
C GLY A 112 -6.53 18.66 0.47
N SER A 113 -6.73 17.48 -0.13
CA SER A 113 -7.00 16.24 0.57
C SER A 113 -5.81 15.93 1.46
N LEU A 114 -5.99 16.04 2.78
CA LEU A 114 -4.98 15.62 3.74
C LEU A 114 -4.91 14.10 3.68
N ILE A 115 -3.82 13.57 3.11
CA ILE A 115 -3.55 12.14 3.08
C ILE A 115 -3.26 11.72 4.52
N THR A 116 -4.26 11.17 5.21
CA THR A 116 -4.00 10.42 6.44
C THR A 116 -3.60 9.02 6.02
N GLU A 117 -2.30 8.77 5.98
CA GLU A 117 -1.79 7.42 5.88
C GLU A 117 -2.08 6.72 7.22
N LEU A 118 -2.92 5.68 7.18
CA LEU A 118 -3.10 4.72 8.27
C LEU A 118 -2.21 3.50 8.01
#